data_AF-A0A1G1WCC4-F1
#
_entry.id   AF-A0A1G1WCC4-F1
#
_cell.length_a   1.000
_cell.length_b   1.000
_cell.length_c   1.000
_cell.angle_alpha   90.00
_cell.angle_beta   90.00
_cell.angle_gamma   90.00
#
_symmetry.space_group_name_H-M   'P 1'
#
loop_
_entity.id
_entity.type
_entity.pdbx_description
1 polymer ?
#
loop_
_entity_poly.entity_id
_entity_poly.type
_entity_poly.pdbx_seq_one_letter_code
_entity_poly.pdbx_strand_id
1 'polypeptide(L)'
;MGLKLFIDCTISKKATVSLIESKGKIIAKEEADEPLIAVDRLLKKTKTKLEDIDEISSHPGPGSFTGLRVGAAVAQALNFALGRKVKPPKLKYE
;
A
#
# COMPACT_ATOMS: atom_id res chain seq x y z
N MET A 1 -3.84 -16.60 7.20
CA MET A 1 -2.53 -16.04 7.54
C MET A 1 -2.30 -14.90 6.56
N GLY A 2 -2.98 -13.77 6.81
CA GLY A 2 -3.18 -12.78 5.75
C GLY A 2 -2.12 -11.69 5.74
N LEU A 3 -1.49 -11.41 4.60
CA LEU A 3 -0.57 -10.30 4.40
C LEU A 3 -1.31 -9.10 3.79
N LYS A 4 -1.03 -7.90 4.28
CA LYS A 4 -1.60 -6.66 3.78
C LYS A 4 -0.49 -5.71 3.37
N LEU A 5 -0.61 -5.12 2.19
CA LEU A 5 0.27 -4.06 1.73
C LEU A 5 -0.47 -2.72 1.85
N PHE A 6 0.13 -1.80 2.60
CA PHE A 6 -0.42 -0.48 2.87
C PHE A 6 0.47 0.61 2.28
N ILE A 7 -0.10 1.44 1.40
CA ILE A 7 0.59 2.52 0.68
C ILE A 7 0.21 3.86 1.31
N ASP A 8 1.19 4.57 1.87
CA ASP A 8 1.02 5.91 2.43
C ASP A 8 1.77 6.94 1.56
N CYS A 9 0.98 7.78 0.91
CA CYS A 9 1.46 8.91 0.10
C CYS A 9 0.86 10.23 0.62
N THR A 10 0.61 10.34 1.93
CA THR A 10 0.06 11.56 2.56
C THR A 10 1.02 12.75 2.48
N ILE A 11 2.32 12.50 2.31
CA ILE A 11 3.38 13.53 2.22
C ILE A 11 3.84 13.69 0.78
N SER A 12 3.95 14.93 0.32
CA SER A 12 4.43 15.24 -1.04
C SER A 12 5.86 14.72 -1.26
N LYS A 13 6.08 14.05 -2.40
CA LYS A 13 7.37 13.43 -2.79
C LYS A 13 7.89 12.35 -1.83
N LYS A 14 7.01 11.75 -1.04
CA LYS A 14 7.36 10.64 -0.13
C LYS A 14 6.28 9.58 -0.18
N ALA A 15 6.67 8.37 -0.57
CA ALA A 15 5.84 7.18 -0.53
C ALA A 15 6.42 6.20 0.49
N THR A 16 5.60 5.84 1.47
CA THR A 16 5.89 4.81 2.46
C THR A 16 5.04 3.59 2.16
N VAL A 17 5.63 2.40 2.13
CA VAL A 17 4.89 1.15 1.95
C VAL A 17 5.18 0.22 3.11
N SER A 18 4.13 -0.32 3.72
CA SER A 18 4.24 -1.25 4.86
C SER A 18 3.64 -2.62 4.51
N LEU A 19 4.32 -3.68 4.92
CA LEU A 19 3.79 -5.04 4.91
C LEU A 19 3.30 -5.37 6.32
N ILE A 20 2.03 -5.71 6.43
CA ILE A 20 1.32 -5.87 7.69
C ILE A 20 0.73 -7.28 7.75
N GLU A 21 0.93 -7.98 8.87
CA GLU A 21 0.26 -9.26 9.12
C GLU A 21 -1.20 -9.05 9.52
N SER A 22 -2.07 -10.04 9.34
CA SER A 22 -3.49 -9.99 9.73
C SER A 22 -3.75 -9.59 11.19
N LYS A 23 -2.77 -9.74 12.09
CA LYS A 23 -2.85 -9.30 13.50
C LYS A 23 -2.51 -7.81 13.70
N GLY A 24 -2.25 -7.06 12.61
CA GLY A 24 -1.89 -5.65 12.64
C GLY A 24 -0.40 -5.37 12.87
N LYS A 25 0.44 -6.41 13.01
CA LYS A 25 1.89 -6.25 13.19
C LYS A 25 2.54 -5.86 11.87
N ILE A 26 3.30 -4.76 11.88
CA ILE A 26 4.16 -4.36 10.75
C ILE A 26 5.36 -5.31 10.70
N ILE A 27 5.49 -6.02 9.58
CA ILE A 27 6.59 -6.94 9.31
C ILE A 27 7.79 -6.18 8.75
N ALA A 28 7.53 -5.29 7.79
CA ALA A 28 8.54 -4.47 7.15
C ALA A 28 7.92 -3.19 6.61
N LYS A 29 8.76 -2.18 6.42
CA LYS A 29 8.42 -0.89 5.83
C LYS A 29 9.56 -0.43 4.94
N GLU A 30 9.22 0.22 3.84
CA GLU A 30 10.15 0.85 2.91
C GLU A 30 9.65 2.24 2.49
N GLU A 31 10.59 3.07 2.06
CA GLU A 31 10.34 4.45 1.63
C GLU A 31 11.08 4.74 0.31
N ALA A 32 10.42 5.51 -0.55
CA ALA A 32 10.99 6.08 -1.76
C ALA A 32 10.17 7.31 -2.18
N ASP A 33 10.66 8.07 -3.16
CA ASP A 33 9.92 9.20 -3.72
C ASP A 33 8.68 8.74 -4.51
N GLU A 34 8.74 7.53 -5.08
CA GLU A 34 7.67 6.92 -5.87
C GLU A 34 7.16 5.63 -5.20
N PRO A 35 5.83 5.41 -5.15
CA PRO A 35 5.24 4.27 -4.46
C PRO A 35 5.62 2.92 -5.07
N LEU A 36 5.74 2.80 -6.40
CA LEU A 36 6.10 1.54 -7.04
C LEU A 36 7.55 1.12 -6.72
N ILE A 37 8.46 2.08 -6.58
CA ILE A 37 9.83 1.81 -6.13
C ILE A 37 9.84 1.30 -4.69
N ALA A 38 9.06 1.93 -3.80
CA ALA A 38 8.92 1.48 -2.41
C ALA A 38 8.29 0.07 -2.32
N VAL A 39 7.27 -0.22 -3.13
CA VAL A 39 6.67 -1.57 -3.23
C VAL A 39 7.72 -2.59 -3.68
N ASP A 40 8.43 -2.35 -4.77
CA ASP A 40 9.44 -3.29 -5.30
C ASP A 40 10.54 -3.58 -4.28
N ARG A 41 11.07 -2.53 -3.62
CA ARG A 41 12.07 -2.68 -2.55
C ARG A 41 11.54 -3.51 -1.39
N LEU A 42 10.31 -3.26 -0.95
CA LEU A 42 9.70 -3.98 0.16
C LEU A 42 9.51 -5.47 -0.15
N LEU A 43 9.02 -5.80 -1.34
CA LEU A 43 8.80 -7.17 -1.79
C LEU A 43 10.13 -7.92 -1.91
N LYS A 44 11.15 -7.30 -2.52
CA LYS A 44 12.51 -7.89 -2.61
C LYS A 44 13.13 -8.12 -1.24
N LYS A 45 13.04 -7.15 -0.33
CA LYS A 45 13.58 -7.25 1.03
C LYS A 45 12.93 -8.36 1.85
N THR A 46 11.61 -8.50 1.72
CA THR A 46 10.84 -9.51 2.47
C THR A 46 10.79 -10.87 1.75
N LYS A 47 11.30 -10.95 0.52
CA LYS A 47 11.16 -12.12 -0.38
C LYS A 47 9.71 -12.57 -0.55
N THR A 48 8.79 -11.61 -0.51
CA THR A 48 7.34 -11.84 -0.67
C THR A 48 6.97 -11.61 -2.12
N LYS A 49 6.09 -12.44 -2.70
CA LYS A 49 5.54 -12.16 -4.03
C LYS A 49 4.29 -11.31 -3.92
N LEU A 50 3.97 -10.57 -4.97
CA LEU A 50 2.78 -9.70 -4.98
C LEU A 50 1.49 -10.53 -4.85
N GLU A 51 1.50 -11.74 -5.40
CA GLU A 51 0.39 -12.70 -5.34
C GLU A 51 0.10 -13.20 -3.91
N ASP A 52 1.11 -13.20 -3.03
CA ASP A 52 1.00 -13.66 -1.63
C ASP A 52 0.36 -12.61 -0.70
N ILE A 53 0.25 -11.35 -1.15
CA ILE A 53 -0.47 -10.31 -0.41
C ILE A 53 -1.96 -10.59 -0.55
N ASP A 54 -2.78 -10.47 0.48
CA ASP A 54 -4.24 -10.66 0.40
C ASP A 54 -4.99 -9.35 0.17
N GLU A 55 -4.48 -8.25 0.72
CA GLU A 55 -5.12 -6.94 0.70
C GLU A 55 -4.11 -5.85 0.34
N ILE A 56 -4.42 -5.05 -0.68
CA ILE A 56 -3.65 -3.87 -1.04
C ILE A 56 -4.53 -2.64 -0.82
N SER A 57 -4.07 -1.72 0.01
CA SER A 57 -4.81 -0.52 0.40
C SER A 57 -3.90 0.70 0.44
N SER A 58 -4.48 1.88 0.37
CA SER A 58 -3.78 3.15 0.48
C SER A 58 -4.34 4.01 1.61
N HIS A 59 -3.53 4.92 2.15
CA HIS A 59 -4.00 5.88 3.14
C HIS A 59 -5.11 6.75 2.53
N PRO A 60 -6.26 6.88 3.21
CA PRO A 60 -7.40 7.65 2.68
C PRO A 60 -7.30 9.18 2.83
N GLY A 61 -6.20 9.68 3.36
CA GLY A 61 -6.08 11.04 3.87
C GLY A 61 -6.47 11.20 5.35
N PRO A 62 -6.43 12.45 5.87
CA PRO A 62 -6.04 13.69 5.17
C PRO A 62 -4.55 13.70 4.75
N GLY A 63 -4.17 14.58 3.82
CA GLY A 63 -2.80 14.65 3.30
C GLY A 63 -2.70 15.33 1.93
N SER A 64 -1.56 15.13 1.25
CA SER A 64 -1.27 15.66 -0.08
C SER A 64 -2.34 15.23 -1.10
N PHE A 65 -3.07 16.19 -1.68
CA PHE A 65 -4.13 15.92 -2.66
C PHE A 65 -3.66 15.05 -3.84
N THR A 66 -2.46 15.34 -4.34
CA THR A 66 -1.82 14.58 -5.41
C THR A 66 -1.33 13.23 -4.89
N GLY A 67 -0.63 13.22 -3.75
CA GLY A 67 -0.10 12.00 -3.17
C GLY A 67 -1.17 10.96 -2.85
N LEU A 68 -2.31 11.39 -2.27
CA LEU A 68 -3.46 10.53 -1.99
C LEU A 68 -4.05 9.90 -3.26
N ARG A 69 -4.17 10.67 -4.35
CA ARG A 69 -4.64 10.14 -5.64
C ARG A 69 -3.65 9.16 -6.26
N VAL A 70 -2.36 9.45 -6.16
CA VAL A 70 -1.29 8.56 -6.62
C VAL A 70 -1.33 7.25 -5.84
N GLY A 71 -1.38 7.31 -4.50
CA GLY A 71 -1.47 6.12 -3.65
C GLY A 71 -2.70 5.27 -3.93
N ALA A 72 -3.87 5.92 -4.07
CA ALA A 72 -5.12 5.23 -4.42
C ALA A 72 -5.07 4.60 -5.82
N ALA A 73 -4.56 5.30 -6.82
CA ALA A 73 -4.42 4.79 -8.18
C ALA A 73 -3.48 3.58 -8.25
N VAL A 74 -2.35 3.62 -7.53
CA VAL A 74 -1.41 2.49 -7.45
C VAL A 74 -2.04 1.30 -6.76
N ALA A 75 -2.68 1.49 -5.60
CA ALA A 75 -3.39 0.41 -4.92
C ALA A 75 -4.49 -0.20 -5.80
N GLN A 76 -5.23 0.63 -6.53
CA GLN A 76 -6.27 0.19 -7.46
C GLN A 76 -5.69 -0.61 -8.63
N ALA A 77 -4.62 -0.12 -9.26
CA ALA A 77 -3.97 -0.77 -10.39
C ALA A 77 -3.38 -2.14 -10.01
N LEU A 78 -2.73 -2.25 -8.84
CA LEU A 78 -2.18 -3.52 -8.36
C LEU A 78 -3.28 -4.54 -8.06
N ASN A 79 -4.37 -4.13 -7.40
CA ASN A 79 -5.51 -5.02 -7.17
C ASN A 79 -6.14 -5.48 -8.49
N PHE A 80 -6.29 -4.57 -9.46
CA PHE A 80 -6.81 -4.89 -10.79
C PHE A 80 -5.91 -5.90 -11.53
N ALA A 81 -4.59 -5.70 -11.50
CA ALA A 81 -3.61 -6.60 -12.11
C ALA A 81 -3.65 -8.01 -11.48
N LEU A 82 -3.98 -8.12 -10.19
CA LEU A 82 -4.16 -9.40 -9.49
C LEU A 82 -5.55 -10.02 -9.67
N GLY A 83 -6.42 -9.44 -10.51
CA GLY A 83 -7.79 -9.91 -10.71
C GLY A 83 -8.70 -9.71 -9.49
N ARG A 84 -8.31 -8.82 -8.56
CA ARG A 84 -9.04 -8.59 -7.31
C ARG A 84 -9.99 -7.41 -7.44
N LYS A 85 -11.20 -7.56 -6.91
CA LYS A 85 -12.10 -6.41 -6.72
C LYS A 85 -11.50 -5.50 -5.66
N VAL A 86 -11.21 -4.26 -6.05
CA VAL A 86 -10.72 -3.22 -5.14
C VAL A 86 -11.80 -2.97 -4.10
N LYS A 87 -11.52 -3.28 -2.83
CA LYS A 87 -12.40 -2.87 -1.73
C LYS A 87 -12.12 -1.39 -1.47
N PRO A 88 -13.14 -0.50 -1.49
CA PRO A 88 -12.92 0.87 -1.07
C PRO A 88 -12.36 0.86 0.36
N PRO A 89 -11.36 1.71 0.68
CA PRO A 89 -10.88 1.81 2.04
C PRO A 89 -12.06 2.11 2.96
N LYS A 90 -12.21 1.35 4.04
CA LYS A 90 -13.24 1.63 5.05
C LYS A 90 -12.82 2.90 5.78
N LEU A 91 -13.29 4.05 5.29
CA LEU A 91 -13.10 5.35 5.91
C LEU A 91 -13.85 5.36 7.23
N LYS A 92 -13.12 5.25 8.35
CA LYS A 92 -13.62 5.71 9.65
C LYS A 92 -13.03 7.10 9.86
N TYR A 93 -13.87 8.12 9.71
CA TYR A 93 -13.61 9.43 10.30
C TYR A 93 -14.09 9.34 11.74
N GLU A 94 -13.16 9.26 12.69
CA GLU A 94 -13.42 9.64 14.09
C GLU A 94 -12.90 11.06 14.29
#